data_AF-A0A6P0KHL5-F1
#
_entry.id   AF-A0A6P0KHL5-F1
#
_cell.length_a   1.000
_cell.length_b   1.000
_cell.length_c   1.000
_cell.angle_alpha   90.00
_cell.angle_beta   90.00
_cell.angle_gamma   90.00
#
_symmetry.space_group_name_H-M   'P 1'
#
loop_
_entity.id
_entity.type
_entity.pdbx_description
1 polymer ?
#
loop_
_entity_poly.entity_id
_entity_poly.type
_entity_poly.pdbx_seq_one_letter_code
_entity_poly.pdbx_strand_id
1 'polypeptide(L)'
;MNGIKCLKNQAVFLASLLTVGSTVSIASTANAVTLKVTVENLTPENGGVVTPVWFGFHDGSFDSFNIGESASSGIEAIAEDAITGLEATVPGIVESLIELGLDPNDVPPQSSLIAGLFADSAAAQNGGVQGIVVDLDSPLGLLPGDVVSTKIKLDEDLAKPLLCPTSQPVG
;
A
#
# COMPACT_ATOMS: atom_id res chain seq x y z
N MET A 1 40.31 -67.42 5.84
CA MET A 1 39.92 -68.57 6.68
C MET A 1 39.32 -67.99 7.95
N ASN A 2 37.98 -67.93 8.07
CA ASN A 2 37.14 -68.85 8.88
C ASN A 2 37.73 -69.10 10.30
N GLY A 3 37.07 -68.89 11.44
CA GLY A 3 35.69 -68.47 11.80
C GLY A 3 35.64 -68.08 13.30
N ILE A 4 34.80 -67.11 13.70
CA ILE A 4 33.47 -67.22 14.36
C ILE A 4 33.41 -68.04 15.66
N LYS A 5 33.14 -67.34 16.79
CA LYS A 5 32.07 -67.51 17.82
C LYS A 5 32.50 -66.76 19.10
N CYS A 6 31.68 -66.10 19.93
CA CYS A 6 30.24 -65.86 20.09
C CYS A 6 30.06 -64.80 21.20
N LEU A 7 29.11 -63.86 21.12
CA LEU A 7 28.39 -63.27 22.29
C LEU A 7 27.14 -62.52 21.76
N LYS A 8 25.96 -63.16 21.76
CA LYS A 8 24.83 -62.98 22.70
C LYS A 8 24.28 -61.54 22.78
N ASN A 9 23.27 -61.22 21.97
CA ASN A 9 21.84 -61.21 22.36
C ASN A 9 21.00 -60.60 21.23
N GLN A 10 20.05 -61.38 20.71
CA GLN A 10 19.06 -60.91 19.75
C GLN A 10 17.70 -60.71 20.42
N ALA A 11 16.92 -59.83 19.80
CA ALA A 11 15.50 -59.54 19.97
C ALA A 11 15.12 -58.54 21.07
N VAL A 12 14.90 -57.27 20.66
CA VAL A 12 13.55 -56.69 20.59
C VAL A 12 13.50 -55.74 19.39
N PHE A 13 12.51 -55.94 18.51
CA PHE A 13 12.16 -55.10 17.37
C PHE A 13 11.02 -54.14 17.76
N LEU A 14 11.04 -52.93 17.18
CA LEU A 14 9.94 -51.96 16.89
C LEU A 14 9.15 -51.29 18.04
N ALA A 15 9.16 -49.94 18.03
CA ALA A 15 8.01 -49.02 17.87
C ALA A 15 8.45 -47.59 18.30
N SER A 16 8.83 -46.69 17.39
CA SER A 16 7.94 -45.81 16.60
C SER A 16 7.02 -44.93 17.46
N LEU A 17 7.38 -43.65 17.65
CA LEU A 17 6.42 -42.54 17.71
C LEU A 17 7.13 -41.21 17.36
N LEU A 18 7.46 -41.04 16.07
CA LEU A 18 7.64 -39.69 15.52
C LEU A 18 6.23 -39.13 15.33
N THR A 19 5.79 -38.24 16.22
CA THR A 19 4.61 -37.41 15.99
C THR A 19 4.91 -36.45 14.85
N VAL A 20 4.66 -36.89 13.61
CA VAL A 20 4.52 -36.00 12.46
C VAL A 20 3.20 -35.25 12.67
N GLY A 21 3.26 -34.13 13.36
CA GLY A 21 2.15 -33.17 13.40
C GLY A 21 2.05 -32.54 12.02
N SER A 22 1.25 -33.13 11.12
CA SER A 22 0.91 -32.50 9.85
C SER A 22 0.08 -31.26 10.12
N THR A 23 0.72 -30.09 10.09
CA THR A 23 0.03 -28.81 9.97
C THR A 23 -0.68 -28.80 8.62
N VAL A 24 -2.00 -28.93 8.61
CA VAL A 24 -2.81 -28.71 7.41
C VAL A 24 -2.77 -27.21 7.12
N SER A 25 -1.94 -26.81 6.16
CA SER A 25 -1.98 -25.46 5.60
C SER A 25 -3.27 -25.33 4.80
N ILE A 26 -4.24 -24.58 5.31
CA ILE A 26 -5.39 -24.18 4.51
C ILE A 26 -4.86 -23.15 3.51
N ALA A 27 -4.88 -23.48 2.22
CA ALA A 27 -4.59 -22.50 1.19
C ALA A 27 -5.74 -21.48 1.18
N SER A 28 -5.47 -20.24 1.59
CA SER A 28 -6.38 -19.13 1.34
C SER A 28 -6.42 -18.87 -0.16
N THR A 29 -7.60 -18.98 -0.77
CA THR A 29 -7.80 -18.53 -2.14
C THR A 29 -7.74 -17.00 -2.15
N ALA A 30 -6.64 -16.43 -2.67
CA ALA A 30 -6.52 -14.99 -2.87
C ALA A 30 -7.48 -14.56 -3.98
N ASN A 31 -8.40 -13.65 -3.68
CA ASN A 31 -9.23 -12.99 -4.68
C ASN A 31 -8.70 -11.57 -4.86
N ALA A 32 -7.99 -11.34 -5.97
CA ALA A 32 -7.65 -9.98 -6.36
C ALA A 32 -8.93 -9.19 -6.68
N VAL A 33 -9.17 -8.11 -5.93
CA VAL A 33 -10.31 -7.21 -6.16
C VAL A 33 -9.80 -6.00 -6.94
N THR A 34 -10.47 -5.65 -8.03
CA THR A 34 -10.20 -4.38 -8.72
C THR A 34 -11.27 -3.37 -8.36
N LEU A 35 -10.86 -2.27 -7.74
CA LEU A 35 -11.73 -1.13 -7.48
C LEU A 35 -11.59 -0.10 -8.61
N LYS A 36 -12.69 0.56 -8.94
CA LYS A 36 -12.71 1.76 -9.78
C LYS A 36 -13.11 2.93 -8.91
N VAL A 37 -12.22 3.89 -8.76
CA VAL A 37 -12.50 5.16 -8.08
C VAL A 37 -12.90 6.15 -9.17
N THR A 38 -14.08 6.73 -9.05
CA THR A 38 -14.60 7.76 -9.95
C THR A 38 -14.89 9.01 -9.14
N VAL A 39 -14.36 10.14 -9.59
CA VAL A 39 -14.63 11.46 -9.02
C VAL A 39 -15.33 12.29 -10.09
N GLU A 40 -16.42 12.94 -9.70
CA GLU A 40 -17.19 13.85 -10.55
C GLU A 40 -17.27 15.22 -9.86
N ASN A 41 -16.92 16.28 -10.57
CA ASN A 41 -17.10 17.64 -10.09
C ASN A 41 -18.53 18.11 -10.41
N LEU A 42 -19.41 18.03 -9.41
CA LEU A 42 -20.82 18.42 -9.49
C LEU A 42 -21.07 19.93 -9.29
N THR A 43 -20.02 20.76 -9.26
CA THR A 43 -20.22 22.21 -9.16
C THR A 43 -20.86 22.78 -10.44
N PRO A 44 -21.60 23.90 -10.35
CA PRO A 44 -22.19 24.54 -11.52
C PRO A 44 -21.10 25.07 -12.47
N GLU A 45 -21.50 25.45 -13.69
CA GLU A 45 -20.61 26.14 -14.63
C GLU A 45 -19.97 27.39 -13.99
N ASN A 46 -18.66 27.57 -14.17
CA ASN A 46 -17.82 28.56 -13.47
C ASN A 46 -17.76 28.37 -11.93
N GLY A 47 -18.08 27.17 -11.46
CA GLY A 47 -17.94 26.74 -10.07
C GLY A 47 -16.50 26.40 -9.69
N GLY A 48 -16.34 25.81 -8.51
CA GLY A 48 -15.02 25.47 -7.97
C GLY A 48 -14.35 24.33 -8.72
N VAL A 49 -13.02 24.40 -8.82
CA VAL A 49 -12.17 23.30 -9.28
C VAL A 49 -11.90 22.36 -8.10
N VAL A 50 -11.94 21.06 -8.34
CA VAL A 50 -11.54 20.05 -7.34
C VAL A 50 -10.07 19.73 -7.56
N THR A 51 -9.22 19.97 -6.57
CA THR A 51 -7.78 19.63 -6.64
C THR A 51 -7.59 18.12 -6.89
N PRO A 52 -6.41 17.67 -7.35
CA PRO A 52 -6.12 16.25 -7.49
C PRO A 52 -6.53 15.47 -6.24
N VAL A 53 -7.30 14.40 -6.42
CA VAL A 53 -7.91 13.68 -5.30
C VAL A 53 -7.03 12.51 -4.91
N TRP A 54 -6.40 12.62 -3.74
CA TRP A 54 -5.77 11.48 -3.07
C TRP A 54 -6.82 10.57 -2.42
N PHE A 55 -6.56 9.27 -2.43
CA PHE A 55 -7.33 8.30 -1.66
C PHE A 55 -6.43 7.21 -1.07
N GLY A 56 -6.82 6.68 0.09
CA GLY A 56 -6.21 5.52 0.73
C GLY A 56 -7.27 4.48 1.13
N PHE A 57 -7.04 3.22 0.77
CA PHE A 57 -7.79 2.06 1.26
C PHE A 57 -6.97 1.37 2.34
N HIS A 58 -7.52 1.25 3.56
CA HIS A 58 -6.81 0.70 4.71
C HIS A 58 -7.75 0.15 5.79
N ASP A 59 -7.16 -0.49 6.79
CA ASP A 59 -7.83 -1.17 7.92
C ASP A 59 -8.33 -0.22 9.05
N GLY A 60 -8.32 1.09 8.80
CA GLY A 60 -8.64 2.11 9.80
C GLY A 60 -7.48 2.54 10.71
N SER A 61 -6.27 2.00 10.54
CA SER A 61 -5.10 2.41 11.36
C SER A 61 -4.42 3.72 10.94
N PHE A 62 -4.85 4.32 9.82
CA PHE A 62 -4.46 5.66 9.40
C PHE A 62 -5.65 6.60 9.56
N ASP A 63 -5.43 7.69 10.30
CA ASP A 63 -6.42 8.76 10.43
C ASP A 63 -6.06 9.88 9.44
N SER A 64 -6.94 10.12 8.47
CA SER A 64 -6.70 11.15 7.46
C SER A 64 -7.00 12.55 8.00
N PHE A 65 -8.10 12.71 8.75
CA PHE A 65 -8.50 13.97 9.36
C PHE A 65 -9.65 13.77 10.37
N ASN A 66 -9.74 14.67 11.34
CA ASN A 66 -10.88 14.80 12.25
C ASN A 66 -11.56 16.17 12.10
N ILE A 67 -12.89 16.19 12.11
CA ILE A 67 -13.65 17.44 12.05
C ILE A 67 -13.43 18.25 13.33
N GLY A 68 -13.02 19.52 13.16
CA GLY A 68 -12.80 20.46 14.26
C GLY A 68 -11.39 20.42 14.85
N GLU A 69 -10.52 19.54 14.34
CA GLU A 69 -9.09 19.54 14.66
C GLU A 69 -8.30 20.34 13.62
N SER A 70 -7.08 20.74 13.98
CA SER A 70 -6.15 21.36 13.03
C SER A 70 -5.83 20.39 11.90
N ALA A 71 -5.68 20.90 10.68
CA ALA A 71 -5.22 20.11 9.55
C ALA A 71 -3.81 19.57 9.82
N SER A 72 -3.56 18.32 9.39
CA SER A 72 -2.20 17.81 9.31
C SER A 72 -1.46 18.47 8.15
N SER A 73 -0.12 18.44 8.14
CA SER A 73 0.67 19.00 7.04
C SER A 73 0.28 18.42 5.67
N GLY A 74 -0.12 17.14 5.64
CA GLY A 74 -0.56 16.50 4.39
C GLY A 74 -1.90 17.03 3.90
N ILE A 75 -2.80 17.40 4.80
CA ILE A 75 -4.08 18.03 4.45
C ILE A 75 -3.88 19.48 4.03
N GLU A 76 -3.02 20.23 4.72
CA GLU A 76 -2.63 21.59 4.33
C GLU A 76 -2.06 21.62 2.91
N ALA A 77 -1.10 20.73 2.60
CA ALA A 77 -0.49 20.65 1.27
C ALA A 77 -1.49 20.36 0.13
N ILE A 78 -2.49 19.50 0.35
CA ILE A 78 -3.54 19.24 -0.65
C ILE A 78 -4.48 20.44 -0.79
N ALA A 79 -4.85 21.05 0.33
CA ALA A 79 -5.84 22.12 0.36
C ALA A 79 -5.30 23.45 -0.19
N GLU A 80 -4.03 23.76 0.07
CA GLU A 80 -3.41 25.04 -0.29
C GLU A 80 -2.64 24.94 -1.61
N ASP A 81 -1.94 23.84 -1.84
CA ASP A 81 -0.99 23.71 -2.97
C ASP A 81 -1.38 22.62 -3.98
N ALA A 82 -2.45 21.85 -3.72
CA ALA A 82 -2.87 20.73 -4.56
C ALA A 82 -1.80 19.62 -4.68
N ILE A 83 -0.91 19.50 -3.68
CA ILE A 83 0.18 18.51 -3.64
C ILE A 83 -0.20 17.32 -2.76
N THR A 84 -0.24 16.13 -3.35
CA THR A 84 -0.57 14.86 -2.69
C THR A 84 0.66 14.05 -2.29
N GLY A 85 1.77 14.19 -3.03
CA GLY A 85 2.98 13.36 -2.93
C GLY A 85 3.00 12.18 -3.92
N LEU A 86 1.95 11.99 -4.72
CA LEU A 86 1.88 10.96 -5.77
C LEU A 86 2.11 11.52 -7.17
N GLU A 87 2.44 12.79 -7.33
CA GLU A 87 2.59 13.46 -8.64
C GLU A 87 3.62 12.70 -9.50
N ALA A 88 4.78 12.36 -8.95
CA ALA A 88 5.81 11.60 -9.69
C ALA A 88 5.36 10.20 -10.17
N THR A 89 4.25 9.68 -9.67
CA THR A 89 3.69 8.38 -10.11
C THR A 89 2.78 8.50 -11.33
N VAL A 90 2.40 9.72 -11.70
CA VAL A 90 1.49 10.01 -12.81
C VAL A 90 2.31 10.41 -14.05
N PRO A 91 2.24 9.64 -15.15
CA PRO A 91 2.99 9.98 -16.36
C PRO A 91 2.62 11.37 -16.91
N GLY A 92 3.63 12.20 -17.16
CA GLY A 92 3.48 13.52 -17.77
C GLY A 92 3.09 14.66 -16.81
N ILE A 93 2.70 14.35 -15.56
CA ILE A 93 2.22 15.39 -14.65
C ILE A 93 3.35 16.29 -14.16
N VAL A 94 4.54 15.74 -13.93
CA VAL A 94 5.67 16.50 -13.39
C VAL A 94 6.10 17.57 -14.39
N GLU A 95 6.11 17.20 -15.67
CA GLU A 95 6.36 18.12 -16.77
C GLU A 95 5.30 19.23 -16.80
N SER A 96 4.01 18.87 -16.71
CA SER A 96 2.92 19.87 -16.66
C SER A 96 3.02 20.80 -15.46
N LEU A 97 3.35 20.28 -14.27
CA LEU A 97 3.48 21.09 -13.05
C LEU A 97 4.67 22.05 -13.13
N ILE A 98 5.78 21.63 -13.73
CA ILE A 98 6.93 22.53 -14.00
C ILE A 98 6.54 23.62 -15.00
N GLU A 99 5.77 23.30 -16.05
CA GLU A 99 5.26 24.30 -16.99
C GLU A 99 4.33 25.34 -16.35
N LEU A 100 3.67 24.95 -15.26
CA LEU A 100 2.80 25.82 -14.46
C LEU A 100 3.55 26.62 -13.40
N GLY A 101 4.87 26.46 -13.33
CA GLY A 101 5.75 27.25 -12.46
C GLY A 101 5.91 26.68 -11.06
N LEU A 102 5.59 25.40 -10.81
CA LEU A 102 5.96 24.77 -9.55
C LEU A 102 7.49 24.61 -9.49
N ASP A 103 8.11 25.19 -8.46
CA ASP A 103 9.52 24.97 -8.17
C ASP A 103 9.67 23.63 -7.42
N PRO A 104 10.37 22.63 -7.99
CA PRO A 104 10.59 21.35 -7.32
C PRO A 104 11.36 21.49 -5.99
N ASN A 105 12.03 22.61 -5.75
CA ASN A 105 12.73 22.88 -4.49
C ASN A 105 11.79 23.38 -3.37
N ASP A 106 10.60 23.88 -3.73
CA ASP A 106 9.59 24.37 -2.78
C ASP A 106 8.57 23.29 -2.41
N VAL A 107 8.70 22.07 -2.96
CA VAL A 107 7.83 20.94 -2.61
C VAL A 107 8.15 20.48 -1.18
N PRO A 108 7.14 20.39 -0.29
CA PRO A 108 7.33 19.87 1.05
C PRO A 108 7.95 18.46 1.03
N PRO A 109 8.73 18.08 2.06
CA PRO A 109 9.29 16.74 2.11
C PRO A 109 8.18 15.69 2.08
N GLN A 110 8.43 14.55 1.40
CA GLN A 110 7.41 13.50 1.22
C GLN A 110 6.78 13.04 2.55
N SER A 111 7.55 12.96 3.63
CA SER A 111 7.06 12.61 4.97
C SER A 111 6.09 13.62 5.58
N SER A 112 5.88 14.78 4.95
CA SER A 112 4.88 15.79 5.33
C SER A 112 3.67 15.82 4.42
N LEU A 113 3.71 15.16 3.26
CA LEU A 113 2.62 15.04 2.31
C LEU A 113 1.73 13.85 2.67
N ILE A 114 0.44 13.89 2.33
CA ILE A 114 -0.51 12.83 2.72
C ILE A 114 -0.06 11.45 2.26
N ALA A 115 0.55 11.35 1.08
CA ALA A 115 0.97 10.07 0.54
C ALA A 115 2.17 9.48 1.27
N GLY A 116 3.11 10.32 1.71
CA GLY A 116 4.23 9.87 2.54
C GLY A 116 3.79 9.56 3.97
N LEU A 117 2.91 10.38 4.56
CA LEU A 117 2.30 10.10 5.87
C LEU A 117 1.58 8.75 5.87
N PHE A 118 0.83 8.45 4.80
CA PHE A 118 0.20 7.14 4.63
C PHE A 118 1.24 6.03 4.47
N ALA A 119 2.25 6.21 3.60
CA ALA A 119 3.29 5.23 3.33
C ALA A 119 4.11 4.86 4.58
N ASP A 120 4.33 5.83 5.48
CA ASP A 120 5.06 5.63 6.74
C ASP A 120 4.17 5.05 7.87
N SER A 121 2.86 4.97 7.66
CA SER A 121 1.89 4.54 8.68
C SER A 121 1.77 3.01 8.81
N ALA A 122 1.14 2.58 9.90
CA ALA A 122 0.74 1.19 10.08
C ALA A 122 -0.24 0.73 8.99
N ALA A 123 -1.06 1.62 8.43
CA ALA A 123 -1.99 1.26 7.36
C ALA A 123 -1.27 0.72 6.14
N ALA A 124 -0.20 1.40 5.68
CA ALA A 124 0.60 0.89 4.57
C ALA A 124 1.29 -0.44 4.90
N GLN A 125 1.81 -0.58 6.12
CA GLN A 125 2.45 -1.82 6.59
C GLN A 125 1.45 -2.99 6.71
N ASN A 126 0.19 -2.69 7.01
CA ASN A 126 -0.92 -3.65 7.08
C ASN A 126 -1.57 -3.90 5.71
N GLY A 127 -0.92 -3.45 4.64
CA GLY A 127 -1.37 -3.72 3.30
C GLY A 127 -2.32 -2.70 2.69
N GLY A 128 -2.36 -1.50 3.25
CA GLY A 128 -3.09 -0.39 2.70
C GLY A 128 -2.54 0.03 1.33
N VAL A 129 -3.44 0.48 0.47
CA VAL A 129 -3.10 0.93 -0.89
C VAL A 129 -3.63 2.34 -1.07
N GLN A 130 -2.83 3.20 -1.69
CA GLN A 130 -3.20 4.57 -2.02
C GLN A 130 -3.12 4.85 -3.52
N GLY A 131 -3.75 5.94 -3.95
CA GLY A 131 -3.68 6.40 -5.31
C GLY A 131 -4.16 7.85 -5.45
N ILE A 132 -4.11 8.35 -6.68
CA ILE A 132 -4.53 9.69 -7.05
C ILE A 132 -5.51 9.62 -8.23
N VAL A 133 -6.52 10.50 -8.20
CA VAL A 133 -7.39 10.80 -9.34
C VAL A 133 -7.03 12.20 -9.82
N VAL A 134 -6.57 12.27 -11.06
CA VAL A 134 -6.17 13.52 -11.71
C VAL A 134 -6.58 13.47 -13.18
N ASP A 135 -7.03 14.60 -13.70
CA ASP A 135 -7.20 14.80 -15.13
C ASP A 135 -5.87 15.25 -15.74
N LEU A 136 -5.35 14.51 -16.72
CA LEU A 136 -4.11 14.89 -17.40
C LEU A 136 -4.30 16.05 -18.38
N ASP A 137 -5.53 16.26 -18.84
CA ASP A 137 -5.87 17.40 -19.68
C ASP A 137 -6.09 18.68 -18.84
N SER A 138 -6.29 18.53 -17.52
CA SER A 138 -6.43 19.61 -16.54
C SER A 138 -5.64 19.29 -15.25
N PRO A 139 -4.30 19.37 -15.27
CA PRO A 139 -3.45 18.88 -14.19
C PRO A 139 -3.60 19.65 -12.86
N LEU A 140 -4.21 20.84 -12.87
CA LEU A 140 -4.50 21.64 -11.68
C LEU A 140 -5.75 21.16 -10.93
N GLY A 141 -6.55 20.28 -11.53
CA GLY A 141 -7.76 19.75 -10.93
C GLY A 141 -8.91 19.56 -11.91
N LEU A 142 -9.96 18.91 -11.42
CA LEU A 142 -11.17 18.60 -12.18
C LEU A 142 -12.03 19.87 -12.28
N LEU A 143 -12.30 20.32 -13.51
CA LEU A 143 -13.18 21.43 -13.83
C LEU A 143 -14.66 21.03 -13.60
N PRO A 144 -15.58 22.01 -13.47
CA PRO A 144 -17.01 21.71 -13.36
C PRO A 144 -17.51 20.81 -14.50
N GLY A 145 -18.13 19.67 -14.15
CA GLY A 145 -18.63 18.67 -15.09
C GLY A 145 -17.64 17.56 -15.45
N ASP A 146 -16.37 17.65 -15.04
CA ASP A 146 -15.40 16.59 -15.31
C ASP A 146 -15.71 15.32 -14.51
N VAL A 147 -15.50 14.17 -15.16
CA VAL A 147 -15.63 12.83 -14.58
C VAL A 147 -14.37 12.03 -14.86
N VAL A 148 -13.55 11.82 -13.84
CA VAL A 148 -12.27 11.12 -13.97
C VAL A 148 -12.33 9.82 -13.18
N SER A 149 -11.70 8.77 -13.72
CA SER A 149 -11.64 7.47 -13.05
C SER A 149 -10.24 6.88 -13.07
N THR A 150 -9.86 6.25 -11.95
CA THR A 150 -8.69 5.37 -11.88
C THR A 150 -9.09 3.98 -11.42
N LYS A 151 -8.29 2.98 -11.78
CA LYS A 151 -8.47 1.60 -11.33
C LYS A 151 -7.33 1.21 -10.43
N ILE A 152 -7.66 0.59 -9.30
CA ILE A 152 -6.67 0.06 -8.38
C ILE A 152 -6.91 -1.41 -8.14
N LYS A 153 -5.83 -2.19 -8.16
CA LYS A 153 -5.86 -3.60 -7.81
C LYS A 153 -5.50 -3.73 -6.34
N LEU A 154 -6.41 -4.31 -5.58
CA LEU A 154 -6.15 -4.78 -4.23
C LEU A 154 -5.77 -6.25 -4.34
N ASP A 155 -4.52 -6.56 -4.02
CA ASP A 155 -4.04 -7.93 -3.86
C ASP A 155 -3.98 -8.25 -2.36
N GLU A 156 -4.34 -9.47 -1.98
CA GLU A 156 -4.36 -9.92 -0.58
C GLU A 156 -2.93 -10.25 -0.07
N ASP A 157 -1.90 -10.23 -0.94
CA ASP A 157 -0.48 -10.43 -0.53
C ASP A 157 0.08 -9.27 0.32
N LEU A 158 -0.75 -8.26 0.53
CA LEU A 158 -0.54 -7.08 1.36
C LEU A 158 -0.74 -7.37 2.87
N ALA A 159 -1.32 -8.52 3.24
CA ALA A 159 -1.53 -8.95 4.63
C ALA A 159 -0.42 -9.87 5.19
N LYS A 160 0.81 -9.79 4.69
CA LYS A 160 1.94 -10.47 5.34
C LYS A 160 2.53 -9.56 6.40
N PRO A 161 2.40 -9.89 7.72
CA PRO A 161 3.39 -9.43 8.66
C PRO A 161 4.74 -9.89 8.11
N LEU A 162 5.71 -8.98 8.01
CA LEU A 162 7.11 -9.36 7.90
C LEU A 162 7.44 -10.20 9.15
N LEU A 163 7.23 -11.52 9.07
CA LEU A 163 7.71 -12.45 10.07
C LEU A 163 9.24 -12.35 10.03
N CYS A 164 9.76 -11.71 11.08
CA CYS A 164 11.11 -11.76 11.65
C CYS A 164 12.18 -12.51 10.82
N PRO A 165 13.34 -11.90 10.52
CA PRO A 165 14.42 -12.60 9.84
C PRO A 165 14.91 -13.77 10.69
N THR A 166 14.59 -15.00 10.28
CA THR A 166 15.28 -16.18 10.80
C THR A 166 16.72 -16.11 10.32
N SER A 167 17.65 -15.88 11.26
CA SER A 167 19.08 -16.08 11.02
C SER A 167 19.29 -17.50 10.49
N GLN A 168 19.71 -17.63 9.23
CA GLN A 168 20.23 -18.91 8.72
C GLN A 168 21.55 -19.21 9.45
N PRO A 169 21.75 -20.43 9.99
CA PRO A 169 23.05 -20.83 10.50
C PRO A 169 24.00 -20.99 9.31
N VAL A 170 25.12 -20.27 9.36
CA VAL A 170 26.28 -20.50 8.49
C VAL A 170 26.88 -21.85 8.88
N GLY A 171 26.82 -22.81 7.96
CA GLY A 171 27.70 -23.98 7.93
C GLY A 171 28.83 -23.74 6.94
#